data_AF-A0A1X7VG19-F1
#
_entry.id   AF-A0A1X7VG19-F1
#
_cell.length_a   1.000
_cell.length_b   1.000
_cell.length_c   1.000
_cell.angle_alpha   90.00
_cell.angle_beta   90.00
_cell.angle_gamma   90.00
#
_symmetry.space_group_name_H-M   'P 1'
#
loop_
_entity.id
_entity.type
_entity.pdbx_description
1 polymer ?
#
loop_
_entity_poly.entity_id
_entity_poly.type
_entity_poly.pdbx_seq_one_letter_code
_entity_poly.pdbx_strand_id
1 'polypeptide(L)'
;MLMFLLGNATSFLPSSLSDFDSLLCSTLSSLLNVPLCVSDPAWIQTSLPVRSGGLGFWSAVKLANSCYISSAAASSSLVSLILHDPSCSPHSLLLVTKAKELWSRASEDISPTPVESESTQ
;
A
#
# COMPACT_ATOMS: atom_id res chain seq x y z
N MET A 1 13.97 3.36 -8.94
CA MET A 1 14.52 3.49 -7.57
C MET A 1 13.46 3.23 -6.50
N LEU A 2 12.31 3.93 -6.52
CA LEU A 2 11.23 3.77 -5.52
C LEU A 2 10.62 2.34 -5.44
N MET A 3 10.38 1.68 -6.59
CA MET A 3 9.90 0.30 -6.66
C MET A 3 10.86 -0.72 -6.02
N PHE A 4 12.18 -0.47 -6.10
CA PHE A 4 13.20 -1.37 -5.55
C PHE A 4 13.26 -1.28 -4.02
N LEU A 5 13.03 -0.09 -3.46
CA LEU A 5 12.88 0.12 -2.03
C LEU A 5 11.59 -0.53 -1.49
N LEU A 6 10.44 -0.30 -2.15
CA LEU A 6 9.16 -0.88 -1.73
C LEU A 6 9.16 -2.41 -1.79
N GLY A 7 9.80 -2.99 -2.80
CA GLY A 7 9.89 -4.44 -3.00
C GLY A 7 10.72 -5.20 -1.96
N ASN A 8 11.38 -4.52 -1.01
CA ASN A 8 12.12 -5.11 0.12
C ASN A 8 11.61 -4.62 1.50
N ALA A 9 10.68 -3.67 1.53
CA ALA A 9 10.40 -2.86 2.72
C ALA A 9 9.35 -3.44 3.68
N THR A 10 8.68 -4.55 3.34
CA THR A 10 7.46 -5.05 4.00
C THR A 10 7.54 -5.25 5.51
N SER A 11 8.73 -5.32 6.09
CA SER A 11 8.89 -5.46 7.54
C SER A 11 9.90 -4.52 8.19
N PHE A 12 10.62 -3.69 7.43
CA PHE A 12 11.83 -3.05 7.97
C PHE A 12 11.78 -1.51 8.00
N LEU A 13 10.88 -0.85 7.27
CA LEU A 13 10.88 0.63 7.19
C LEU A 13 9.51 1.31 7.35
N PRO A 14 8.67 0.95 8.34
CA PRO A 14 7.42 1.68 8.58
C PRO A 14 7.65 3.17 8.87
N SER A 15 8.75 3.52 9.55
CA SER A 15 9.11 4.92 9.83
C SER A 15 9.48 5.71 8.57
N SER A 16 10.39 5.18 7.76
CA SER A 16 10.87 5.90 6.56
C SER A 16 9.79 6.04 5.47
N LEU A 17 8.86 5.08 5.39
CA LEU A 17 7.70 5.18 4.49
C LEU A 17 6.65 6.18 5.02
N SER A 18 6.48 6.28 6.34
CA SER A 18 5.64 7.32 6.95
C SER A 18 6.21 8.72 6.74
N ASP A 19 7.53 8.87 6.82
CA ASP A 19 8.21 10.14 6.53
C ASP A 19 8.00 10.56 5.07
N PHE A 20 8.03 9.59 4.15
CA PHE A 20 7.73 9.84 2.74
C PHE A 20 6.29 10.28 2.53
N ASP A 21 5.32 9.61 3.15
CA ASP A 21 3.91 10.02 3.06
C ASP A 21 3.69 11.42 3.67
N SER A 22 4.40 11.74 4.75
CA SER A 22 4.35 13.07 5.39
C SER A 22 4.93 14.16 4.49
N LEU A 23 6.05 13.88 3.82
CA LEU A 23 6.64 14.77 2.81
C LEU A 23 5.69 14.96 1.63
N LEU A 24 5.09 13.88 1.12
CA LEU A 24 4.14 13.92 0.02
C LEU A 24 2.92 14.75 0.39
N CYS A 25 2.41 14.59 1.61
CA CYS A 25 1.33 15.41 2.17
C CYS A 25 1.70 16.89 2.23
N SER A 26 2.87 17.21 2.79
CA SER A 26 3.37 18.59 2.86
C SER A 26 3.53 19.24 1.48
N THR A 27 4.09 18.51 0.51
CA THR A 27 4.26 19.02 -0.86
C THR A 27 2.92 19.25 -1.56
N LEU A 28 1.95 18.36 -1.38
CA LEU A 28 0.60 18.53 -1.91
C LEU A 28 -0.15 19.67 -1.24
N SER A 29 -0.01 19.83 0.08
CA SER A 29 -0.57 20.98 0.78
C SER A 29 -0.02 22.29 0.25
N SER A 30 1.28 22.34 -0.02
CA SER A 30 1.91 23.51 -0.63
C SER A 30 1.46 23.74 -2.08
N LEU A 31 1.26 22.68 -2.86
CA LEU A 31 0.88 22.79 -4.28
C LEU A 31 -0.59 23.18 -4.46
N LEU A 32 -1.47 22.58 -3.66
CA LEU A 32 -2.92 22.80 -3.71
C LEU A 32 -3.36 23.97 -2.84
N ASN A 33 -2.46 24.50 -2.00
CA ASN A 33 -2.74 25.56 -1.03
C ASN A 33 -3.88 25.18 -0.06
N VAL A 34 -3.99 23.89 0.27
CA VAL A 34 -5.00 23.32 1.17
C VAL A 34 -4.27 22.61 2.32
N PRO A 35 -4.66 22.82 3.59
CA PRO A 35 -4.11 22.05 4.69
C PRO A 35 -4.59 20.59 4.56
N LEU A 36 -3.68 19.70 4.18
CA LEU A 36 -3.94 18.26 4.10
C LEU A 36 -3.17 17.59 5.24
N CYS A 37 -3.79 16.58 5.83
CA CYS A 37 -3.16 15.72 6.84
C CYS A 37 -3.36 14.26 6.42
N VAL A 38 -2.40 13.39 6.75
CA VAL A 38 -2.44 11.96 6.45
C VAL A 38 -3.69 11.28 7.04
N SER A 39 -4.26 11.82 8.12
CA SER A 39 -5.48 11.31 8.76
C SER A 39 -6.78 11.92 8.23
N ASP A 40 -6.71 12.86 7.27
CA ASP A 40 -7.88 13.56 6.74
C ASP A 40 -8.63 12.68 5.73
N PRO A 41 -9.98 12.64 5.72
CA PRO A 41 -10.73 12.01 4.63
C PRO A 41 -10.34 12.53 3.23
N ALA A 42 -9.86 13.78 3.11
CA ALA A 42 -9.32 14.32 1.86
C ALA A 42 -8.08 13.54 1.37
N TRP A 43 -7.24 13.04 2.29
CA TRP A 43 -6.09 12.19 1.98
C TRP A 43 -6.48 10.76 1.54
N ILE A 44 -7.65 10.30 1.97
CA ILE A 44 -8.24 9.05 1.48
C ILE A 44 -8.83 9.29 0.09
N GLN A 45 -9.53 10.41 -0.13
CA GLN A 45 -10.14 10.75 -1.41
C GLN A 45 -9.11 10.86 -2.53
N THR A 46 -7.97 11.46 -2.22
CA THR A 46 -6.87 11.58 -3.15
C THR A 46 -6.22 10.24 -3.53
N SER A 47 -6.43 9.19 -2.74
CA SER A 47 -6.06 7.81 -3.08
C SER A 47 -6.95 7.17 -4.13
N LEU A 48 -8.09 7.79 -4.47
CA LEU A 48 -8.92 7.33 -5.57
C LEU A 48 -8.32 7.69 -6.93
N PRO A 49 -8.60 6.88 -7.97
CA PRO A 49 -8.20 7.21 -9.32
C PRO A 49 -8.86 8.51 -9.79
N VAL A 50 -8.20 9.23 -10.69
CA VAL A 50 -8.67 10.52 -11.25
C VAL A 50 -10.09 10.43 -11.80
N ARG A 51 -10.47 9.29 -12.38
CA ARG A 51 -11.84 9.03 -12.87
C ARG A 51 -12.93 9.10 -11.80
N SER A 52 -12.57 8.98 -10.53
CA SER A 52 -13.46 8.98 -9.37
C SER A 52 -13.29 10.26 -8.54
N GLY A 53 -12.61 11.29 -9.07
CA GLY A 53 -12.40 12.57 -8.39
C GLY A 53 -11.28 12.57 -7.35
N GLY A 54 -10.36 11.61 -7.42
CA GLY A 54 -9.14 11.57 -6.60
C GLY A 54 -7.88 12.02 -7.36
N LEU A 55 -6.73 12.02 -6.68
CA LEU A 55 -5.43 12.37 -7.27
C LEU A 55 -4.60 11.15 -7.66
N GLY A 56 -5.03 9.94 -7.28
CA GLY A 56 -4.33 8.68 -7.53
C GLY A 56 -3.07 8.45 -6.70
N PHE A 57 -2.86 9.15 -5.57
CA PHE A 57 -1.71 8.87 -4.71
C PHE A 57 -2.05 7.84 -3.64
N TRP A 58 -1.27 6.78 -3.53
CA TRP A 58 -1.42 5.81 -2.44
C TRP A 58 -0.33 5.99 -1.41
N SER A 59 -0.68 5.80 -0.14
CA SER A 59 0.29 5.68 0.94
C SER A 59 1.35 4.65 0.57
N ALA A 60 2.62 5.05 0.66
CA ALA A 60 3.75 4.19 0.36
C ALA A 60 3.79 2.98 1.30
N VAL A 61 3.28 3.13 2.53
CA VAL A 61 3.12 2.04 3.51
C VAL A 61 2.12 0.99 3.02
N LYS A 62 0.94 1.43 2.52
CA LYS A 62 -0.08 0.51 1.97
C LYS A 62 0.40 -0.15 0.67
N LEU A 63 1.15 0.56 -0.17
CA LEU A 63 1.67 0.06 -1.44
C LEU A 63 2.89 -0.88 -1.28
N ALA A 64 3.68 -0.74 -0.22
CA ALA A 64 4.87 -1.58 0.02
C ALA A 64 4.51 -3.08 0.07
N ASN A 65 3.40 -3.42 0.72
CA ASN A 65 2.99 -4.81 0.88
C ASN A 65 2.58 -5.45 -0.45
N SER A 66 1.81 -4.75 -1.28
CA SER A 66 1.41 -5.27 -2.60
C SER A 66 2.59 -5.36 -3.56
N CYS A 67 3.49 -4.37 -3.53
CA CYS A 67 4.72 -4.35 -4.33
C CYS A 67 5.65 -5.51 -3.95
N TYR A 68 5.84 -5.78 -2.66
CA TYR A 68 6.63 -6.91 -2.18
C TYR A 68 6.03 -8.27 -2.58
N ILE A 69 4.71 -8.47 -2.40
CA ILE A 69 4.04 -9.71 -2.80
C ILE A 69 4.19 -9.92 -4.32
N SER A 70 4.02 -8.86 -5.11
CA SER A 70 4.19 -8.91 -6.55
C SER A 70 5.64 -9.23 -6.95
N SER A 71 6.62 -8.62 -6.27
CA SER A 71 8.05 -8.90 -6.48
C SER A 71 8.43 -10.34 -6.12
N ALA A 72 7.91 -10.85 -5.00
CA ALA A 72 8.09 -12.23 -4.58
C ALA A 72 7.45 -13.22 -5.57
N ALA A 73 6.26 -12.90 -6.09
CA ALA A 73 5.60 -13.70 -7.12
C ALA A 73 6.37 -13.70 -8.45
N ALA A 74 6.84 -12.53 -8.89
CA ALA A 74 7.64 -12.40 -10.12
C ALA A 74 8.98 -13.14 -10.02
N SER A 75 9.61 -13.10 -8.83
CA SER A 75 10.88 -13.78 -8.57
C SER A 75 10.73 -15.28 -8.35
N SER A 76 9.50 -15.78 -8.15
CA SER A 76 9.20 -17.20 -7.89
C SER A 76 9.81 -18.14 -8.93
N SER A 77 9.62 -17.83 -10.21
CA SER A 77 10.13 -18.67 -11.31
C SER A 77 11.66 -18.70 -11.34
N LEU A 78 12.30 -17.56 -11.03
CA LEU A 78 13.76 -17.44 -11.00
C LEU A 78 14.35 -18.18 -9.80
N VAL A 79 13.75 -18.01 -8.61
CA VAL A 79 14.13 -18.70 -7.38
C VAL A 79 14.03 -20.22 -7.54
N SER A 80 12.96 -20.71 -8.16
CA SER A 80 12.77 -22.14 -8.44
C SER A 80 13.84 -22.70 -9.39
N LEU A 81 14.25 -21.91 -10.40
CA LEU A 81 15.29 -22.29 -11.35
C LEU A 81 16.69 -22.37 -10.70
N ILE A 82 17.00 -21.44 -9.78
CA ILE A 82 18.29 -21.41 -9.06
C ILE A 82 18.38 -22.54 -8.04
N LEU A 83 17.34 -22.74 -7.23
CA LEU A 83 17.36 -23.69 -6.13
C LEU A 83 17.13 -25.13 -6.57
N HIS A 84 16.67 -25.35 -7.82
CA HIS A 84 16.40 -26.67 -8.40
C HIS A 84 15.52 -27.57 -7.52
N ASP A 85 14.70 -26.95 -6.66
CA ASP A 85 13.89 -27.62 -5.66
C ASP A 85 12.46 -27.04 -5.71
N PRO A 86 11.45 -27.86 -6.05
CA PRO A 86 10.05 -27.41 -6.15
C PRO A 86 9.36 -27.23 -4.78
N SER A 87 9.98 -27.65 -3.68
CA SER A 87 9.45 -27.48 -2.31
C SER A 87 9.80 -26.11 -1.71
N CYS A 88 10.83 -25.44 -2.23
CA CYS A 88 11.16 -24.05 -1.90
C CYS A 88 10.30 -23.06 -2.69
N SER A 89 8.97 -23.22 -2.58
CA SER A 89 8.03 -22.24 -3.12
C SER A 89 8.10 -20.96 -2.30
N PRO A 90 8.13 -19.76 -2.91
CA PRO A 90 8.13 -18.48 -2.17
C PRO A 90 6.87 -18.28 -1.33
N HIS A 91 5.84 -19.11 -1.52
CA HIS A 91 4.66 -19.16 -0.67
C HIS A 91 4.94 -19.74 0.74
N SER A 92 6.08 -20.40 0.93
CA SER A 92 6.56 -20.96 2.19
C SER A 92 7.41 -19.97 3.00
N LEU A 93 7.74 -18.81 2.43
CA LEU A 93 8.53 -17.80 3.13
C LEU A 93 7.67 -17.03 4.14
N LEU A 94 8.06 -17.09 5.40
CA LEU A 94 7.43 -16.40 6.54
C LEU A 94 7.09 -14.92 6.24
N LEU A 95 7.98 -14.24 5.52
CA LEU A 95 7.84 -12.84 5.12
C LEU A 95 6.71 -12.61 4.10
N VAL A 96 6.52 -13.53 3.16
CA VAL A 96 5.43 -13.45 2.16
C VAL A 96 4.09 -13.70 2.84
N THR A 97 4.01 -14.68 3.74
CA THR A 97 2.80 -14.92 4.54
C THR A 97 2.45 -13.72 5.41
N LYS A 98 3.45 -13.13 6.10
CA LYS A 98 3.25 -11.90 6.89
C LYS A 98 2.80 -10.71 6.04
N ALA A 99 3.40 -10.51 4.87
CA ALA A 99 2.98 -9.45 3.95
C ALA A 99 1.53 -9.67 3.45
N LYS A 100 1.13 -10.91 3.15
CA LYS A 100 -0.24 -11.26 2.76
C LYS A 100 -1.24 -11.00 3.88
N GLU A 101 -0.90 -11.35 5.13
CA GLU A 101 -1.75 -11.03 6.31
C GLU A 101 -1.95 -9.52 6.45
N LEU A 102 -0.87 -8.74 6.36
CA LEU A 102 -0.93 -7.28 6.47
C LEU A 102 -1.71 -6.64 5.31
N TRP A 103 -1.55 -7.15 4.08
CA TRP A 103 -2.32 -6.68 2.94
C TRP A 103 -3.81 -7.00 3.07
N SER A 104 -4.16 -8.21 3.52
CA SER A 104 -5.55 -8.61 3.78
C SER A 104 -6.21 -7.67 4.78
N ARG A 105 -5.56 -7.40 5.92
CA ARG A 105 -6.04 -6.45 6.93
C ARG A 105 -6.20 -5.03 6.39
N ALA A 106 -5.27 -4.58 5.55
CA ALA A 106 -5.34 -3.25 4.95
C ALA A 106 -6.44 -3.09 3.91
N SER A 107 -6.91 -4.20 3.29
CA SER A 107 -7.99 -4.19 2.31
C SER A 107 -9.39 -4.11 2.93
N GLU A 108 -9.56 -4.62 4.17
CA GLU A 108 -10.83 -4.56 4.90
C GLU A 108 -11.20 -3.13 5.33
N ASP A 109 -10.19 -2.27 5.54
CA ASP A 109 -10.29 -0.85 5.90
C ASP A 109 -10.90 0.05 4.79
N ILE A 110 -11.12 -0.50 3.59
CA ILE A 110 -11.66 0.22 2.42
C ILE A 110 -13.16 -0.04 2.21
N SER A 111 -13.78 -0.93 2.99
CA SER A 111 -15.24 -1.09 2.96
C SER A 111 -15.91 0.21 3.43
N PRO A 112 -16.65 0.93 2.57
CA PRO A 112 -17.42 2.08 3.03
C PRO A 112 -18.48 1.58 4.00
N THR A 113 -18.54 2.16 5.19
CA THR A 113 -19.68 1.99 6.09
C THR A 113 -20.96 2.37 5.33
N PRO A 114 -22.05 1.59 5.43
CA PRO A 114 -23.31 1.96 4.81
C PRO A 114 -23.73 3.30 5.38
N VAL A 115 -23.93 4.29 4.52
CA VAL A 115 -24.52 5.57 4.88
C VAL A 115 -25.92 5.25 5.38
N GLU A 116 -26.10 5.29 6.71
CA GLU A 116 -27.41 5.21 7.34
C GLU A 116 -28.24 6.35 6.78
N SER A 117 -29.23 5.98 5.97
CA SER A 117 -30.13 6.92 5.33
C SER A 117 -31.05 7.45 6.42
N GLU A 118 -30.71 8.61 6.96
CA GLU A 118 -31.58 9.39 7.85
C GLU A 118 -32.81 9.83 7.05
N SER A 119 -33.82 8.97 7.00
CA SER A 119 -35.14 9.27 6.45
C SER A 119 -35.91 10.09 7.48
N THR A 120 -35.81 11.41 7.36
CA THR A 120 -36.77 12.33 7.94
C THR A 120 -38.07 12.24 7.13
N GLN A 121 -39.06 11.52 7.65
CA GLN A 121 -40.48 11.93 7.59
C GLN A 121 -41.37 11.08 8.50
#